data_AF-A0A0U1QR16-F1
#
_entry.id   AF-A0A0U1QR16-F1
#
_cell.length_a   1.000
_cell.length_b   1.000
_cell.length_c   1.000
_cell.angle_alpha   90.00
_cell.angle_beta   90.00
_cell.angle_gamma   90.00
#
_symmetry.space_group_name_H-M   'P 1'
#
loop_
_entity.id
_entity.type
_entity.pdbx_description
1 polymer ?
#
loop_
_entity_poly.entity_id
_entity_poly.type
_entity_poly.pdbx_seq_one_letter_code
_entity_poly.pdbx_strand_id
1 'polypeptide(L)'
;MAEKKVLMITQTVCPYCDRAKMVLNHALEGKYNDQIELLVREDDQKRFDQLKQKYQFLTVPTFIDKKTGKLLSDSKEETITAFMKEAIG
;
A
#
# COMPACT_ATOMS: atom_id res chain seq x y z
N MET A 1 14.44 -12.75 -6.59
CA MET A 1 14.19 -11.45 -5.93
C MET A 1 12.70 -11.21 -6.03
N ALA A 2 12.00 -11.10 -4.90
CA ALA A 2 10.55 -10.90 -4.95
C ALA A 2 10.25 -9.55 -5.61
N GLU A 3 9.55 -9.58 -6.74
CA GLU A 3 9.09 -8.36 -7.38
C GLU A 3 8.01 -7.75 -6.49
N LYS A 4 8.25 -6.52 -6.01
CA LYS A 4 7.26 -5.80 -5.21
C LYS A 4 6.08 -5.46 -6.11
N LYS A 5 4.98 -6.21 -5.96
CA LYS A 5 3.76 -6.10 -6.77
C LYS A 5 2.88 -4.93 -6.32
N VAL A 6 2.81 -4.70 -5.02
CA VAL A 6 1.97 -3.66 -4.44
C VAL A 6 2.86 -2.56 -3.86
N LEU A 7 2.41 -1.32 -3.95
CA LEU A 7 3.06 -0.15 -3.37
C LEU A 7 2.10 0.49 -2.38
N MET A 8 2.47 0.51 -1.11
CA MET A 8 1.73 1.15 -0.03
C MET A 8 2.34 2.52 0.25
N ILE A 9 1.57 3.56 -0.03
CA ILE A 9 1.92 4.94 0.28
C ILE A 9 1.38 5.28 1.66
N THR A 10 2.28 5.76 2.51
CA THR A 10 2.01 6.10 3.91
C THR A 10 2.69 7.42 4.28
N GLN A 11 2.40 7.92 5.47
CA GLN A 11 3.05 9.10 6.07
C GLN A 11 3.26 8.82 7.56
N THR A 12 4.22 9.49 8.19
CA THR A 12 4.66 9.17 9.57
C THR A 12 3.53 9.34 10.58
N VAL A 13 2.65 10.33 10.39
CA VAL A 13 1.49 10.56 11.26
C VAL A 13 0.21 10.15 10.54
N CYS A 14 -0.10 8.86 10.55
CA CYS A 14 -1.37 8.36 10.01
C CYS A 14 -1.86 7.10 10.75
N PRO A 15 -2.91 7.22 11.59
CA PRO A 15 -3.45 6.07 12.35
C PRO A 15 -4.00 4.96 11.45
N TYR A 16 -4.52 5.34 10.27
CA TYR A 16 -5.01 4.39 9.28
C TYR A 16 -3.89 3.56 8.64
N CYS A 17 -2.70 4.15 8.46
CA CYS A 17 -1.55 3.42 7.93
C CYS A 17 -1.06 2.36 8.91
N ASP A 18 -1.06 2.69 10.20
CA ASP A 18 -0.65 1.76 11.26
C ASP A 18 -1.61 0.57 11.32
N ARG A 19 -2.91 0.84 11.29
CA ARG A 19 -3.94 -0.20 11.20
C ARG A 19 -3.76 -1.08 9.96
N ALA A 20 -3.47 -0.48 8.81
CA ALA A 20 -3.26 -1.23 7.59
C ALA A 20 -2.00 -2.12 7.68
N LYS A 21 -0.89 -1.63 8.26
CA LYS A 21 0.29 -2.46 8.55
C LYS A 21 -0.03 -3.59 9.51
N MET A 22 -0.83 -3.36 10.56
CA MET A 22 -1.25 -4.41 11.47
C MET A 22 -2.06 -5.47 10.75
N VAL A 23 -3.04 -5.08 9.92
CA VAL A 23 -3.81 -5.99 9.07
C VAL A 23 -2.88 -6.82 8.18
N LEU A 24 -1.91 -6.20 7.50
CA LEU A 24 -0.98 -6.93 6.64
C LEU A 24 -0.15 -7.96 7.41
N ASN A 25 0.30 -7.62 8.61
CA ASN A 25 1.06 -8.52 9.46
C ASN A 25 0.18 -9.63 10.06
N HIS A 26 -1.04 -9.31 10.50
CA HIS A 26 -1.95 -10.24 11.19
C HIS A 26 -2.80 -11.06 10.22
N ALA A 27 -3.55 -10.43 9.32
CA ALA A 27 -4.49 -11.09 8.42
C ALA A 27 -3.78 -11.91 7.33
N LEU A 28 -2.55 -11.55 6.99
CA LEU A 28 -1.79 -12.21 5.92
C LEU A 28 -0.55 -12.92 6.43
N GLU A 29 -0.37 -13.00 7.76
CA GLU A 29 0.81 -13.58 8.43
C GLU A 29 2.15 -13.06 7.85
N GLY A 30 2.16 -11.83 7.33
CA GLY A 30 3.31 -11.26 6.66
C GLY A 30 3.70 -11.91 5.31
N LYS A 31 2.93 -12.87 4.77
CA LYS A 31 3.23 -13.52 3.46
C LYS A 31 3.42 -12.55 2.31
N TYR A 32 2.70 -11.43 2.35
CA TYR A 32 2.72 -10.44 1.29
C TYR A 32 3.63 -9.25 1.60
N ASN A 33 4.15 -9.11 2.82
CA ASN A 33 5.01 -7.98 3.19
C ASN A 33 6.24 -7.87 2.28
N ASP A 34 6.84 -8.99 1.88
CA ASP A 34 8.00 -9.00 0.98
C ASP A 34 7.67 -8.52 -0.45
N GLN A 35 6.38 -8.58 -0.82
CA GLN A 35 5.86 -8.14 -2.12
C GLN A 35 5.22 -6.74 -2.05
N ILE A 36 5.21 -6.09 -0.89
CA ILE A 36 4.69 -4.73 -0.70
C ILE A 36 5.87 -3.76 -0.57
N GLU A 37 5.90 -2.76 -1.45
CA GLU A 37 6.78 -1.61 -1.33
C GLU A 37 6.14 -0.58 -0.42
N LEU A 38 6.66 -0.39 0.79
CA LEU A 38 6.24 0.72 1.64
C LEU A 38 6.96 2.00 1.20
N LEU A 39 6.20 3.07 0.98
CA LEU A 39 6.72 4.40 0.66
C LEU A 39 6.17 5.42 1.65
N VAL A 40 7.05 5.96 2.48
CA VAL A 40 6.68 7.04 3.41
C VAL A 40 6.89 8.37 2.71
N ARG A 41 5.88 9.24 2.73
CA ARG A 41 5.94 10.57 2.11
C ARG A 41 7.17 11.38 2.56
N GLU A 42 7.54 11.28 3.82
CA GLU A 42 8.67 12.00 4.40
C GLU A 42 10.03 11.39 4.06
N ASP A 43 10.05 10.08 3.78
CA ASP A 43 11.27 9.38 3.34
C ASP A 43 11.59 9.73 1.88
N ASP A 44 10.55 9.80 1.02
CA ASP A 44 10.74 9.91 -0.42
C ASP A 44 9.71 10.84 -1.09
N GLN A 45 9.83 12.14 -0.79
CA GLN A 45 8.87 13.17 -1.21
C GLN A 45 8.76 13.31 -2.73
N LYS A 46 9.88 13.18 -3.46
CA LYS A 46 9.92 13.18 -4.93
C LYS A 46 9.11 12.03 -5.52
N ARG A 47 9.32 10.83 -5.00
CA ARG A 47 8.66 9.62 -5.48
C ARG A 47 7.18 9.65 -5.12
N PHE A 48 6.82 10.15 -3.94
CA PHE A 48 5.43 10.43 -3.58
C PHE A 48 4.75 11.36 -4.59
N ASP A 49 5.37 12.48 -4.95
CA ASP A 49 4.77 13.44 -5.89
C ASP A 49 4.60 12.83 -7.29
N GLN A 50 5.59 12.07 -7.78
CA GLN A 50 5.48 11.32 -9.03
C GLN A 50 4.32 10.32 -9.01
N LEU A 51 4.17 9.57 -7.92
CA LEU A 51 3.08 8.60 -7.78
C LEU A 51 1.73 9.31 -7.69
N LYS A 52 1.68 10.44 -6.97
CA LYS A 52 0.47 11.25 -6.84
C LYS A 52 0.06 11.81 -8.19
N GLN A 53 0.98 12.28 -9.01
CA GLN A 53 0.68 12.72 -10.37
C GLN A 53 0.27 11.57 -11.28
N LYS A 54 0.96 10.42 -11.19
CA LYS A 54 0.71 9.24 -12.03
C LYS A 54 -0.63 8.58 -11.75
N TYR A 55 -0.98 8.43 -10.47
CA TYR A 55 -2.15 7.67 -10.02
C TYR A 55 -3.28 8.55 -9.47
N GLN A 56 -3.05 9.86 -9.28
CA GLN A 56 -4.04 10.84 -8.84
C GLN A 56 -4.78 10.47 -7.55
N PHE A 57 -4.10 9.80 -6.61
CA PHE A 57 -4.70 9.48 -5.31
C PHE A 57 -4.82 10.74 -4.42
N LEU A 58 -5.88 10.78 -3.62
CA LEU A 58 -6.26 11.96 -2.81
C LEU A 58 -5.97 11.79 -1.32
N THR A 59 -5.91 10.56 -0.81
CA THR A 59 -5.85 10.25 0.61
C THR A 59 -4.84 9.15 0.90
N VAL A 60 -4.16 9.23 2.04
CA VAL A 60 -3.30 8.16 2.56
C VAL A 60 -3.95 7.48 3.77
N PRO A 61 -3.75 6.16 3.98
CA PRO A 61 -2.95 5.22 3.19
C PRO A 61 -3.53 4.96 1.79
N THR A 62 -2.67 4.83 0.79
CA THR A 62 -3.04 4.35 -0.56
C THR A 62 -2.23 3.12 -0.91
N PHE A 63 -2.90 2.06 -1.34
CA PHE A 63 -2.29 0.90 -1.94
C PHE A 63 -2.43 1.00 -3.46
N ILE A 64 -1.33 0.76 -4.14
CA ILE A 64 -1.24 0.83 -5.59
C ILE A 64 -0.74 -0.51 -6.08
N ASP A 65 -1.54 -1.19 -6.88
CA ASP A 65 -1.09 -2.40 -7.55
C ASP A 65 -0.27 -2.00 -8.78
N LYS A 66 1.02 -2.35 -8.80
CA LYS A 66 1.93 -1.98 -9.89
C LYS A 66 1.63 -2.76 -11.18
N LYS A 67 0.91 -3.89 -11.08
CA LYS A 67 0.62 -4.78 -12.20
C LYS A 67 -0.61 -4.35 -13.00
N THR A 68 -1.69 -4.00 -12.31
CA THR A 68 -2.99 -3.61 -12.89
C THR A 68 -3.21 -2.09 -12.83
N GLY A 69 -2.45 -1.38 -11.98
CA GLY A 69 -2.65 0.05 -11.74
C GLY A 69 -3.83 0.36 -10.81
N LYS A 70 -4.44 -0.64 -10.17
CA LYS A 70 -5.54 -0.44 -9.22
C LYS A 70 -5.08 0.32 -7.98
N LEU A 71 -6.00 1.11 -7.45
CA LEU A 71 -5.79 1.98 -6.29
C LEU A 71 -6.79 1.59 -5.21
N LEU A 72 -6.30 1.43 -3.99
CA LEU A 72 -7.13 1.22 -2.80
C LEU A 72 -6.72 2.23 -1.74
N SER A 73 -7.63 3.14 -1.41
CA SER A 73 -7.43 4.16 -0.37
C SER A 73 -8.19 3.84 0.92
N ASP A 74 -8.57 2.57 1.10
CA ASP A 74 -9.37 2.10 2.22
C ASP A 74 -8.48 1.46 3.29
N SER A 75 -8.89 1.58 4.56
CA SER A 75 -8.15 1.10 5.72
C SER A 75 -8.83 -0.06 6.46
N LYS A 76 -9.93 -0.61 5.89
CA LYS A 76 -10.60 -1.77 6.46
C LYS A 76 -9.85 -3.04 6.10
N GLU A 77 -9.84 -3.95 7.05
CA GLU A 77 -9.16 -5.24 6.93
C GLU A 77 -9.64 -6.05 5.72
N GLU A 78 -10.96 -6.14 5.52
CA GLU A 78 -11.58 -6.88 4.44
C GLU A 78 -11.13 -6.38 3.06
N THR A 79 -11.13 -5.06 2.86
CA THR A 79 -10.76 -4.43 1.59
C THR A 79 -9.28 -4.57 1.30
N ILE A 80 -8.42 -4.39 2.31
CA ILE A 80 -6.97 -4.59 2.19
C ILE A 80 -6.67 -6.06 1.83
N THR A 81 -7.27 -7.00 2.55
CA THR A 81 -7.09 -8.44 2.35
C THR A 81 -7.53 -8.86 0.94
N ALA A 82 -8.72 -8.41 0.51
CA ALA A 82 -9.24 -8.70 -0.81
C ALA A 82 -8.33 -8.14 -1.92
N PHE A 83 -7.90 -6.89 -1.77
CA PHE A 83 -7.00 -6.23 -2.72
C PHE A 83 -5.64 -6.93 -2.80
N MET A 84 -5.05 -7.28 -1.66
CA MET A 84 -3.79 -8.02 -1.59
C MET A 84 -3.89 -9.37 -2.28
N LYS A 85 -4.98 -10.10 -2.02
CA LYS A 85 -5.25 -11.40 -2.62
C LYS A 85 -5.43 -11.29 -4.13
N GLU A 86 -6.04 -10.23 -4.63
CA GLU A 86 -6.22 -10.00 -6.07
C GLU A 86 -4.94 -9.51 -6.76
N ALA A 87 -4.14 -8.68 -6.10
CA ALA A 87 -2.90 -8.14 -6.63
C ALA A 87 -1.77 -9.19 -6.68
N ILE A 88 -1.74 -10.08 -5.69
CA ILE A 88 -0.63 -11.03 -5.49
C ILE A 88 -1.02 -12.48 -5.77
N GLY A 89 -2.21 -12.90 -5.35
CA GLY A 89 -2.74 -14.25 -5.53
C GLY A 89 -3.07 -14.56 -6.97
#